data_AF-A0A239R679-F1
#
_entry.id   AF-A0A239R679-F1
#
_cell.length_a   1.000
_cell.length_b   1.000
_cell.length_c   1.000
_cell.angle_alpha   90.00
_cell.angle_beta   90.00
_cell.angle_gamma   90.00
#
_symmetry.space_group_name_H-M   'P 1'
#
loop_
_entity.id
_entity.type
_entity.pdbx_description
1 polymer ?
#
loop_
_entity_poly.entity_id
_entity_poly.type
_entity_poly.pdbx_seq_one_letter_code
_entity_poly.pdbx_strand_id
1 'polypeptide(L)'
;MKRMFSSKWPKILTFSHKSTQKMKKYIEIPMEALESLAEGKCLQGSLRRDEWGRIVFKAYHRSPRPSAKLLRVLEHGWVKETERRIKVFESMPKALGAARMMAVIERET
;
A
#
# COMPACT_ATOMS: atom_id res chain seq x y z
N MET A 1 37.49 20.95 35.52
CA MET A 1 36.80 21.87 34.59
C MET A 1 36.47 21.11 33.30
N LYS A 2 35.19 21.14 32.88
CA LYS A 2 34.58 20.75 31.58
C LYS A 2 34.75 19.32 31.03
N ARG A 3 33.63 18.59 31.07
CA ARG A 3 33.23 17.49 30.16
C ARG A 3 33.22 17.99 28.71
N MET A 4 33.62 17.16 27.74
CA MET A 4 33.22 17.32 26.34
C MET A 4 32.78 15.98 25.73
N PHE A 5 31.45 15.86 25.65
CA PHE A 5 30.59 15.19 24.66
C PHE A 5 31.29 14.55 23.45
N SER A 6 31.11 13.23 23.25
CA SER A 6 30.00 12.62 22.51
C SER A 6 30.30 12.45 21.02
N SER A 7 30.76 11.25 20.66
CA SER A 7 30.55 10.69 19.33
C SER A 7 29.50 9.59 19.43
N LYS A 8 28.22 9.98 19.58
CA LYS A 8 27.08 9.08 19.35
C LYS A 8 27.05 8.78 17.85
N TRP A 9 27.63 7.65 17.47
CA TRP A 9 27.49 7.08 16.14
C TRP A 9 25.99 6.88 15.82
N PRO A 10 25.53 7.16 14.59
CA PRO A 10 24.16 6.82 14.19
C PRO A 10 23.99 5.29 14.26
N LYS A 11 22.95 4.85 14.98
CA LYS A 11 22.62 3.42 15.11
C LYS A 11 22.03 2.93 13.80
N ILE A 12 22.84 2.26 12.99
CA ILE A 12 22.42 1.60 11.76
C ILE A 12 21.46 0.46 12.14
N LEU A 13 20.17 0.61 11.83
CA LEU A 13 19.16 -0.42 12.09
C LEU A 13 18.90 -1.27 10.85
N THR A 14 18.92 -2.59 11.03
CA THR A 14 18.71 -3.56 9.96
C THR A 14 17.24 -3.92 9.80
N PHE A 15 16.69 -3.73 8.61
CA PHE A 15 15.36 -4.26 8.24
C PHE A 15 15.50 -5.67 7.63
N SER A 16 14.70 -6.62 8.09
CA SER A 16 14.67 -7.99 7.56
C SER A 16 13.28 -8.32 7.05
N HIS A 17 13.17 -8.67 5.78
CA HIS A 17 11.94 -9.15 5.17
C HIS A 17 12.17 -10.59 4.70
N LYS A 18 11.43 -11.54 5.28
CA LYS A 18 11.51 -12.96 4.91
C LYS A 18 10.84 -13.21 3.55
N SER A 19 11.63 -13.19 2.49
CA SER A 19 11.45 -14.03 1.31
C SER A 19 12.73 -13.95 0.46
N THR A 20 13.35 -15.12 0.22
CA THR A 20 14.34 -15.40 -0.85
C THR A 20 15.44 -14.35 -1.07
N GLN A 21 16.64 -14.59 -0.52
CA GLN A 21 17.89 -13.81 -0.69
C GLN A 21 17.69 -12.30 -0.98
N LYS A 22 17.27 -11.54 0.04
CA LYS A 22 17.05 -10.10 -0.05
C LYS A 22 18.32 -9.33 0.29
N MET A 23 18.86 -8.58 -0.69
CA MET A 23 19.80 -7.50 -0.39
C MET A 23 19.19 -6.58 0.67
N LYS A 24 19.84 -6.47 1.82
CA LYS A 24 19.44 -5.54 2.88
C LYS A 24 19.72 -4.13 2.37
N LYS A 25 18.67 -3.34 2.11
CA LYS A 25 18.83 -1.92 1.84
C LYS A 25 18.98 -1.20 3.18
N TYR A 26 20.10 -0.52 3.36
CA TYR A 26 20.30 0.40 4.47
C TYR A 26 19.57 1.71 4.13
N ILE A 27 18.82 2.22 5.10
CA ILE A 27 18.16 3.51 5.01
C ILE A 27 18.70 4.33 6.18
N GLU A 28 19.25 5.49 5.87
CA GLU A 28 19.65 6.44 6.89
C GLU A 28 18.39 7.11 7.45
N ILE A 29 18.21 7.00 8.77
CA ILE A 29 17.12 7.63 9.49
C ILE A 29 17.76 8.67 10.42
N PRO A 30 17.40 9.97 10.29
CA PRO A 30 17.95 11.00 11.16
C PRO A 30 17.57 10.74 12.63
N MET A 31 18.40 11.19 13.57
CA MET A 31 18.19 10.92 15.01
C MET A 31 16.86 11.49 15.51
N GLU A 32 16.48 12.68 15.02
CA GLU A 32 15.22 13.37 15.33
C GLU A 32 13.99 12.51 14.98
N ALA A 33 14.09 11.76 13.88
CA ALA A 33 13.06 10.81 13.47
C ALA A 33 12.98 9.62 14.42
N LEU A 34 14.12 9.12 14.93
CA LEU A 34 14.15 8.04 15.93
C LEU A 34 13.55 8.48 17.26
N GLU A 35 13.83 9.71 17.70
CA GLU A 35 13.26 10.29 18.92
C GLU A 35 11.74 10.42 18.79
N SER A 36 11.26 10.96 17.66
CA SER A 36 9.83 11.04 17.37
C SER A 36 9.14 9.67 17.38
N LEU A 37 9.78 8.64 16.79
CA LEU A 37 9.26 7.27 16.81
C LEU A 37 9.26 6.65 18.21
N ALA A 38 10.21 7.01 19.07
CA ALA A 38 10.25 6.56 20.46
C ALA A 38 9.12 7.17 21.30
N GLU A 39 8.69 8.38 20.98
CA GLU A 39 7.51 9.04 21.55
C GLU A 39 6.18 8.49 21.01
N GLY A 40 6.21 7.51 20.11
CA GLY A 40 5.02 6.92 19.50
C GLY A 40 4.46 7.72 18.31
N LYS A 41 5.16 8.76 17.83
CA LYS A 41 4.73 9.51 16.64
C LYS A 41 4.92 8.68 15.38
N CYS A 42 4.05 8.90 14.40
CA CYS A 42 4.12 8.26 13.09
C CYS A 42 4.74 9.22 12.08
N LEU A 43 5.80 8.78 11.39
CA LEU A 43 6.47 9.60 10.37
C LEU A 43 5.92 9.29 8.98
N GLN A 44 5.51 10.34 8.26
CA GLN A 44 4.91 10.25 6.92
C GLN A 44 3.75 9.24 6.81
N GLY A 45 3.00 9.05 7.90
CA GLY A 45 1.87 8.12 7.99
C GLY A 45 2.23 6.63 7.83
N SER A 46 3.52 6.29 7.73
CA SER A 46 3.97 4.99 7.25
C SER A 46 5.03 4.35 8.13
N LEU A 47 5.97 5.13 8.66
CA LEU A 47 7.04 4.63 9.54
C LEU A 47 6.60 4.80 11.00
N ARG A 48 6.57 3.70 11.75
CA ARG A 48 6.14 3.69 13.15
C ARG A 48 6.88 2.62 13.95
N ARG A 49 6.81 2.71 15.27
CA ARG A 49 7.33 1.69 16.18
C ARG A 49 6.21 0.68 16.51
N ASP A 50 6.51 -0.62 16.43
CA ASP A 50 5.57 -1.66 16.86
C ASP A 50 5.63 -1.88 18.39
N GLU A 51 4.73 -2.72 18.89
CA GLU A 51 4.61 -3.06 20.31
C GLU A 51 5.87 -3.75 20.87
N TRP A 52 6.72 -4.31 20.00
CA TRP A 52 8.00 -4.93 20.35
C TRP A 52 9.20 -3.99 20.16
N GLY A 53 8.95 -2.72 19.89
CA GLY A 53 9.98 -1.69 19.76
C GLY A 53 10.70 -1.66 18.40
N ARG A 54 10.24 -2.40 17.39
CA ARG A 54 10.84 -2.44 16.05
C ARG A 54 10.25 -1.33 15.17
N ILE A 55 11.08 -0.79 14.29
CA ILE A 55 10.64 0.20 13.30
C ILE A 55 10.04 -0.55 12.10
N VAL A 56 8.77 -0.25 11.80
CA VAL A 56 7.99 -0.90 10.75
C VAL A 56 7.48 0.15 9.76
N PHE A 57 7.52 -0.19 8.46
CA PHE A 57 7.01 0.65 7.39
C PHE A 57 5.70 0.09 6.82
N LYS A 58 4.56 0.67 7.25
CA LYS A 58 3.22 0.20 6.88
C LYS A 58 2.84 0.50 5.43
N ALA A 59 3.43 1.50 4.77
CA ALA A 59 3.05 1.85 3.39
C ALA A 59 3.25 0.71 2.38
N TYR A 60 4.14 -0.25 2.67
CA TYR A 60 4.32 -1.45 1.84
C TYR A 60 3.46 -2.64 2.29
N HIS A 61 2.78 -2.56 3.44
CA HIS A 61 1.78 -3.52 3.87
C HIS A 61 0.39 -3.12 3.35
N ARG A 62 0.24 -3.02 2.03
CA ARG A 62 -1.11 -3.00 1.44
C ARG A 62 -1.73 -4.35 1.74
N SER A 63 -2.81 -4.36 2.52
CA SER A 63 -3.60 -5.58 2.68
C SER A 63 -4.01 -6.06 1.28
N PRO A 64 -3.85 -7.36 0.96
CA PRO A 64 -4.36 -7.89 -0.28
C PRO A 64 -5.85 -7.57 -0.34
N ARG A 65 -6.27 -6.89 -1.41
CA ARG A 65 -7.70 -6.65 -1.63
C ARG A 65 -8.38 -8.01 -1.77
N PRO A 66 -9.60 -8.21 -1.22
CA PRO A 66 -10.34 -9.43 -1.45
C PRO A 66 -10.40 -9.71 -2.95
N SER A 67 -9.99 -10.91 -3.34
CA SER A 67 -9.94 -11.32 -4.73
C SER A 67 -11.36 -11.41 -5.27
N ALA A 68 -11.62 -10.74 -6.40
CA ALA A 68 -12.87 -10.90 -7.12
C ALA A 68 -12.70 -12.00 -8.17
N LYS A 69 -13.59 -12.98 -8.18
CA LYS A 69 -13.60 -14.06 -9.17
C LYS A 69 -14.04 -13.50 -10.52
N LEU A 70 -13.24 -13.69 -11.57
CA LEU A 70 -13.67 -13.37 -12.92
C LEU A 70 -14.72 -14.39 -13.35
N LEU A 71 -15.93 -13.94 -13.63
CA LEU A 71 -17.02 -14.80 -14.11
C LEU A 71 -16.98 -14.91 -15.62
N ARG A 72 -16.84 -13.76 -16.30
CA ARG A 72 -16.91 -13.68 -17.76
C ARG A 72 -16.14 -12.48 -18.28
N VAL A 73 -15.51 -12.65 -19.44
CA VAL A 73 -14.97 -11.56 -20.26
C VAL A 73 -16.05 -11.17 -21.28
N LEU A 74 -16.33 -9.88 -21.38
CA LEU A 74 -17.25 -9.29 -22.34
C LEU A 74 -16.44 -8.68 -23.48
N GLU A 75 -17.11 -8.30 -24.57
CA GLU A 75 -16.45 -7.67 -25.73
C GLU A 75 -15.68 -6.40 -25.34
N HIS A 76 -16.24 -5.62 -24.42
CA HIS A 76 -15.70 -4.32 -24.00
C HIS A 76 -15.39 -4.28 -22.50
N GLY A 77 -15.27 -5.42 -21.82
CA GLY A 77 -15.20 -5.42 -20.37
C GLY A 77 -15.15 -6.78 -19.69
N TRP A 78 -15.58 -6.81 -18.44
CA TRP A 78 -15.64 -8.03 -17.64
C TRP A 78 -16.72 -7.98 -16.56
N VAL A 79 -17.10 -9.17 -16.11
CA VAL A 79 -17.95 -9.39 -14.95
C VAL A 79 -17.15 -10.11 -13.89
N LYS A 80 -17.09 -9.52 -12.69
CA LYS A 80 -16.41 -10.10 -11.53
C LYS A 80 -17.36 -10.24 -10.34
N GLU A 81 -17.18 -11.32 -9.60
CA GLU A 81 -17.95 -11.59 -8.39
C GLU A 81 -17.08 -11.42 -7.15
N THR A 82 -17.65 -10.78 -6.14
CA THR A 82 -17.12 -10.74 -4.77
C THR A 82 -18.18 -11.33 -3.85
N GLU A 83 -17.82 -11.67 -2.62
CA GLU A 83 -18.72 -12.29 -1.63
C GLU A 83 -20.08 -11.59 -1.47
N ARG A 84 -20.14 -10.26 -1.66
CA ARG A 84 -21.36 -9.47 -1.46
C ARG A 84 -21.94 -8.83 -2.72
N ARG A 85 -21.22 -8.84 -3.84
CA ARG A 85 -21.58 -8.04 -5.03
C ARG A 85 -21.06 -8.67 -6.32
N ILE A 86 -21.89 -8.59 -7.36
CA ILE A 86 -21.46 -8.72 -8.75
C ILE A 86 -21.07 -7.34 -9.25
N LYS A 87 -19.94 -7.25 -9.95
CA LYS A 87 -19.40 -6.01 -10.52
C LYS A 87 -19.24 -6.19 -12.01
N VAL A 88 -19.98 -5.39 -12.77
CA VAL A 88 -19.82 -5.25 -14.21
C VAL A 88 -18.95 -4.03 -14.48
N PHE A 89 -17.97 -4.17 -15.35
CA PHE A 89 -17.17 -3.07 -15.85
C PHE A 89 -17.12 -3.17 -17.37
N GLU A 90 -17.53 -2.10 -18.05
CA GLU A 90 -17.47 -1.97 -19.49
C GLU A 90 -16.82 -0.65 -19.88
N SER A 91 -16.05 -0.69 -20.96
CA SER A 91 -15.40 0.47 -21.55
C SER A 91 -15.66 0.45 -23.06
N MET A 92 -16.68 1.21 -23.46
CA MET A 92 -17.16 1.25 -24.84
C MET A 92 -16.42 2.33 -25.66
N PRO A 93 -16.15 2.10 -26.96
CA PRO A 93 -15.61 3.13 -27.85
C PRO A 93 -16.54 4.34 -27.93
N LYS A 94 -15.98 5.56 -27.76
CA LYS A 94 -16.74 6.82 -27.83
C LYS A 94 -17.49 7.02 -29.16
N ALA A 95 -17.01 6.38 -30.23
CA ALA A 95 -17.61 6.42 -31.56
C ALA A 95 -19.02 5.79 -31.62
N LEU A 96 -19.39 4.92 -30.66
CA LEU A 96 -20.74 4.33 -30.60
C LEU A 96 -21.82 5.34 -30.20
N GLY A 97 -21.43 6.50 -29.66
CA GLY A 97 -22.34 7.55 -29.22
C GLY A 97 -22.97 7.27 -27.85
N ALA A 98 -23.20 8.34 -27.08
CA ALA A 98 -23.72 8.25 -25.71
C ALA A 98 -25.11 7.59 -25.62
N ALA A 99 -25.96 7.79 -26.62
CA ALA A 99 -27.30 7.22 -26.66
C ALA A 99 -27.29 5.67 -26.69
N ARG A 100 -26.36 5.05 -27.45
CA ARG A 100 -26.24 3.58 -27.47
C ARG A 100 -25.68 3.03 -26.16
N MET A 101 -24.75 3.74 -25.52
CA MET A 101 -24.22 3.36 -24.21
C MET A 101 -25.33 3.37 -23.14
N MET A 102 -26.18 4.40 -23.14
CA MET A 102 -27.29 4.50 -22.18
C MET A 102 -28.37 3.43 -22.43
N ALA A 103 -28.70 3.12 -23.69
CA ALA A 103 -29.67 2.08 -24.01
C ALA A 103 -29.22 0.67 -23.58
N VAL A 104 -27.91 0.38 -23.58
CA VAL A 104 -27.36 -0.87 -23.04
C VAL A 104 -27.51 -0.91 -21.52
N ILE A 105 -27.23 0.20 -20.83
CA ILE A 105 -27.36 0.30 -19.38
C ILE A 105 -28.82 0.12 -18.94
N GLU A 106 -29.76 0.81 -19.57
CA GLU A 106 -31.19 0.74 -19.23
C GLU A 106 -31.81 -0.64 -19.47
N ARG A 107 -31.29 -1.42 -20.42
CA ARG A 107 -31.81 -2.76 -20.71
C ARG A 107 -31.43 -3.81 -19.66
N GLU A 108 -30.31 -3.61 -18.96
CA GLU A 108 -29.74 -4.58 -18.01
C GLU A 108 -30.03 -4.27 -16.53
N THR A 109 -30.62 -3.10 -16.25
CA THR A 109 -31.17 -2.71 -14.94
C THR A 109 -32.66 -3.00 -14.83
#